data_AF-A0A7V9SXW9-F1
#
_entry.id   AF-A0A7V9SXW9-F1
#
_cell.length_a   1.000
_cell.length_b   1.000
_cell.length_c   1.000
_cell.angle_alpha   90.00
_cell.angle_beta   90.00
_cell.angle_gamma   90.00
#
_symmetry.space_group_name_H-M   'P 1'
#
loop_
_entity.id
_entity.type
_entity.pdbx_description
1 polymer ?
#
loop_
_entity_poly.entity_id
_entity_poly.type
_entity_poly.pdbx_seq_one_letter_code
_entity_poly.pdbx_strand_id
1 'polypeptide(L)'
;DQRVSWRSTTGAHNAGTVSFQSQGDNQTNVTLRLEYEPEGFFETVGSALGFVDSRVEGDLEKFKTFIESRGQETGAWRGEIHGSQVEDKG
;
A
#
# COMPACT_ATOMS: atom_id res chain seq x y z
N ASP A 1 -8.83 0.98 10.52
CA ASP A 1 -8.56 2.30 9.92
C ASP A 1 -9.09 2.39 8.50
N GLN A 2 -9.42 3.60 8.02
CA GLN A 2 -9.88 3.83 6.64
C GLN A 2 -8.77 4.35 5.73
N ARG A 3 -7.59 4.67 6.29
CA ARG A 3 -6.46 5.25 5.56
C ARG A 3 -5.15 4.96 6.27
N VAL A 4 -4.12 4.61 5.50
CA VAL A 4 -2.72 4.51 5.97
C VAL A 4 -1.87 5.37 5.04
N SER A 5 -1.02 6.23 5.62
CA SER A 5 -0.14 7.11 4.88
C SER A 5 1.30 6.91 5.34
N TRP A 6 2.24 7.01 4.42
CA TRP A 6 3.67 6.86 4.72
C TRP A 6 4.51 7.83 3.92
N ARG A 7 5.75 8.02 4.39
CA ARG A 7 6.81 8.73 3.70
C ARG A 7 8.14 8.08 4.06
N SER A 8 9.02 7.88 3.07
CA SER A 8 10.35 7.35 3.33
C SER A 8 11.17 8.32 4.17
N THR A 9 11.94 7.75 5.10
CA THR A 9 12.88 8.49 5.96
C THR A 9 14.32 8.39 5.44
N THR A 10 14.60 7.42 4.58
CA THR A 10 15.92 7.11 4.03
C THR A 10 15.78 6.46 2.65
N GLY A 11 16.82 6.57 1.81
CA GLY A 11 16.82 6.08 0.43
C GLY A 11 15.89 6.88 -0.48
N ALA A 12 15.59 6.32 -1.65
CA ALA A 12 14.75 6.99 -2.66
C ALA A 12 13.44 7.55 -2.09
N HIS A 13 13.14 8.80 -2.45
CA HIS A 13 11.94 9.45 -1.96
C HIS A 13 10.70 8.71 -2.47
N ASN A 14 9.90 8.24 -1.52
CA ASN A 14 8.58 7.73 -1.81
C ASN A 14 7.62 8.12 -0.69
N ALA A 15 6.42 8.47 -1.07
CA ALA A 15 5.34 8.77 -0.15
C ALA A 15 4.05 8.20 -0.73
N GLY A 16 3.14 7.80 0.13
CA GLY A 16 1.91 7.21 -0.36
C GLY A 16 0.80 7.22 0.66
N THR A 17 -0.38 6.93 0.16
CA THR A 17 -1.57 6.75 0.96
C THR A 17 -2.41 5.64 0.35
N VAL A 18 -2.72 4.64 1.16
CA VAL A 18 -3.78 3.68 0.86
C VAL A 18 -5.05 4.11 1.59
N SER A 19 -6.17 4.12 0.89
CA SER A 19 -7.49 4.38 1.47
C SER A 19 -8.42 3.22 1.19
N PHE A 20 -9.24 2.88 2.18
CA PHE A 20 -10.22 1.80 2.15
C PHE A 20 -11.62 2.40 2.25
N GLN A 21 -12.45 2.16 1.24
CA GLN A 21 -13.82 2.63 1.19
C GLN A 21 -14.76 1.44 1.06
N SER A 22 -15.56 1.17 2.08
CA SER A 22 -16.64 0.18 1.98
C SER A 22 -17.62 0.59 0.88
N GLN A 23 -17.98 -0.36 0.03
CA GLN A 23 -19.01 -0.18 -1.00
C GLN A 23 -20.33 -0.87 -0.60
N GLY A 24 -20.43 -1.42 0.62
CA GLY A 24 -21.50 -2.34 1.00
C GLY A 24 -21.22 -3.76 0.50
N ASP A 25 -22.14 -4.69 0.75
CA ASP A 25 -22.15 -6.06 0.19
C ASP A 25 -20.81 -6.82 0.30
N ASN A 26 -20.10 -6.65 1.42
CA ASN A 26 -18.80 -7.26 1.66
C ASN A 26 -17.73 -6.88 0.61
N GLN A 27 -17.89 -5.72 -0.03
CA GLN A 27 -16.98 -5.15 -1.02
C GLN A 27 -16.29 -3.91 -0.46
N THR A 28 -14.98 -3.80 -0.73
CA THR A 28 -14.17 -2.64 -0.38
C THR A 28 -13.43 -2.17 -1.61
N ASN A 29 -13.51 -0.86 -1.89
CA ASN A 29 -12.62 -0.21 -2.83
C ASN A 29 -11.32 0.18 -2.09
N VAL A 30 -10.19 -0.29 -2.61
CA VAL A 30 -8.86 0.05 -2.11
C VAL A 30 -8.20 0.95 -3.14
N THR A 31 -7.86 2.17 -2.74
CA THR A 31 -7.18 3.15 -3.60
C THR A 31 -5.79 3.44 -3.06
N LEU A 32 -4.78 3.29 -3.91
CA LEU A 32 -3.40 3.69 -3.63
C LEU A 32 -3.04 4.95 -4.42
N ARG A 33 -2.57 5.98 -3.70
CA ARG A 33 -1.85 7.12 -4.26
C ARG A 33 -0.38 6.99 -3.89
N LEU A 34 0.50 7.04 -4.87
CA LEU A 34 1.94 6.90 -4.69
C LEU A 34 2.69 8.05 -5.38
N GLU A 35 3.62 8.64 -4.65
CA GLU A 35 4.65 9.55 -5.14
C GLU A 35 5.98 8.79 -5.07
N TYR A 36 6.73 8.79 -6.16
CA TYR A 36 8.00 8.08 -6.25
C TYR A 36 8.99 8.90 -7.07
N GLU A 37 10.15 9.16 -6.47
CA GLU A 37 11.29 9.79 -7.16
C GLU A 37 12.47 8.82 -7.12
N PRO A 38 12.85 8.24 -8.28
CA PRO A 38 14.00 7.34 -8.34
C PRO A 38 15.30 8.11 -8.07
N GLU A 39 16.18 7.53 -7.24
CA GLU A 39 17.54 8.04 -7.08
C GLU A 39 18.45 7.53 -8.20
N GLY A 40 19.17 8.43 -8.86
CA GLY A 40 20.22 8.11 -9.84
C GLY A 40 19.86 8.32 -11.31
N PHE A 41 20.86 8.12 -12.18
CA PHE A 41 20.71 8.20 -13.64
C PHE A 41 20.11 6.90 -14.19
N PHE A 42 18.79 6.82 -14.31
CA PHE A 42 18.15 5.82 -15.16
C PHE A 42 18.06 6.33 -16.61
N GLU A 43 18.32 5.47 -17.59
CA GLU A 43 18.44 5.82 -19.01
C GLU A 43 17.15 6.39 -19.64
N THR A 44 15.99 6.32 -18.99
CA THR A 44 14.85 7.24 -19.23
C THR A 44 13.88 7.18 -18.05
N VAL A 45 13.47 8.34 -17.52
CA VAL A 45 12.45 8.47 -16.46
C VAL A 45 11.16 7.70 -16.81
N GLY A 46 10.79 7.65 -18.09
CA GLY A 46 9.60 6.93 -18.57
C GLY A 46 9.63 5.42 -18.31
N SER A 47 10.78 4.76 -18.51
CA SER A 47 10.90 3.32 -18.25
C SER A 47 10.80 2.99 -16.76
N ALA A 48 11.35 3.84 -15.89
CA ALA A 48 11.25 3.66 -14.44
C ALA A 48 9.80 3.79 -13.95
N LEU A 49 9.07 4.80 -14.43
CA LEU A 49 7.66 5.01 -14.09
C LEU A 49 6.79 3.84 -14.56
N GLY A 50 6.97 3.36 -15.79
CA GLY A 50 6.21 2.21 -16.31
C GLY A 50 6.45 0.92 -15.52
N PHE A 51 7.69 0.68 -15.07
CA PHE A 51 7.99 -0.47 -14.20
C PHE A 51 7.33 -0.35 -12.82
N VAL A 52 7.37 0.84 -12.21
CA VAL A 52 6.73 1.10 -10.91
C VAL A 52 5.22 0.87 -11.01
N ASP A 53 4.58 1.40 -12.05
CA ASP A 53 3.14 1.25 -12.27
C ASP A 53 2.72 -0.22 -12.37
N SER A 54 3.36 -1.00 -13.25
CA SER A 54 3.07 -2.43 -13.41
C SER A 54 3.32 -3.24 -12.13
N ARG A 55 4.35 -2.88 -11.35
CA ARG A 55 4.64 -3.53 -10.08
C ARG A 55 3.56 -3.23 -9.03
N VAL A 56 3.13 -1.97 -8.95
CA VAL A 56 2.07 -1.54 -8.03
C VAL A 56 0.75 -2.23 -8.36
N GLU A 57 0.37 -2.30 -9.63
CA GLU A 57 -0.83 -3.00 -10.09
C GLU A 57 -0.77 -4.48 -9.70
N GLY A 58 0.33 -5.16 -10.00
CA GLY A 58 0.51 -6.57 -9.65
C GLY A 58 0.47 -6.84 -8.15
N ASP A 59 0.96 -5.91 -7.32
CA ASP A 59 0.91 -6.06 -5.86
C ASP A 59 -0.49 -5.82 -5.28
N LEU A 60 -1.29 -4.91 -5.86
CA LEU A 60 -2.71 -4.75 -5.52
C LEU A 60 -3.54 -5.99 -5.89
N GLU A 61 -3.29 -6.60 -7.05
CA GLU A 61 -3.95 -7.85 -7.47
C GLU A 61 -3.62 -9.03 -6.55
N LYS A 62 -2.34 -9.16 -6.15
CA LYS A 62 -1.93 -10.16 -5.16
C LYS A 62 -2.59 -9.92 -3.82
N PHE A 63 -2.68 -8.67 -3.37
CA PHE A 63 -3.34 -8.31 -2.12
C PHE A 63 -4.84 -8.65 -2.15
N LYS A 64 -5.53 -8.30 -3.23
CA LYS A 64 -6.93 -8.67 -3.46
C LYS A 64 -7.11 -10.18 -3.37
N THR A 65 -6.33 -10.93 -4.15
CA THR A 65 -6.37 -12.40 -4.17
C THR A 65 -6.12 -12.98 -2.77
N PHE A 66 -5.13 -12.45 -2.06
CA PHE A 66 -4.77 -12.89 -0.72
C PHE A 66 -5.89 -12.67 0.31
N ILE A 67 -6.56 -11.53 0.29
CA ILE A 67 -7.66 -11.23 1.21
C ILE A 67 -8.92 -12.00 0.84
N GLU A 68 -9.29 -12.05 -0.44
CA GLU A 68 -10.52 -12.70 -0.91
C GLU A 68 -10.47 -14.23 -0.81
N SER A 69 -9.31 -14.84 -1.05
CA SER A 69 -9.14 -16.31 -0.94
C SER A 69 -9.29 -16.86 0.49
N ARG A 70 -9.22 -16.00 1.52
CA ARG A 70 -9.25 -16.42 2.92
C ARG A 70 -10.66 -16.57 3.50
N GLY A 71 -11.68 -15.97 2.89
CA GLY A 71 -13.10 -16.13 3.26
C GLY A 71 -13.53 -15.64 4.65
N GLN A 72 -12.59 -15.39 5.58
CA GLN A 72 -12.81 -14.86 6.93
C GLN A 72 -11.68 -13.90 7.32
N GLU A 73 -11.99 -12.88 8.11
CA GLU A 73 -11.01 -11.91 8.62
C GLU A 73 -9.91 -12.63 9.43
N THR A 74 -8.65 -12.23 9.27
CA THR A 74 -7.50 -12.83 9.99
C THR A 74 -7.49 -12.53 11.50
N GLY A 75 -8.55 -11.89 12.02
CA GLY A 75 -8.61 -11.27 13.34
C GLY A 75 -8.57 -9.75 13.25
N ALA A 76 -9.32 -9.08 14.14
CA ALA A 76 -9.36 -7.63 14.27
C ALA A 76 -8.04 -7.12 14.86
N TRP A 77 -7.03 -6.94 14.01
CA TRP A 77 -5.83 -6.21 14.42
C TRP A 77 -6.21 -4.75 14.72
N ARG A 78 -5.96 -4.29 15.95
CA ARG A 78 -6.29 -2.95 16.46
C ARG A 78 -5.05 -2.22 17.00
N GLY A 79 -3.89 -2.47 16.42
CA GLY A 79 -2.64 -1.82 16.81
C GLY A 79 -2.45 -0.44 16.20
N GLU A 80 -1.55 0.34 16.77
CA GLU A 80 -1.08 1.62 16.21
C GLU A 80 0.39 1.44 15.82
N ILE A 81 0.77 1.78 14.59
CA ILE A 81 2.16 1.69 14.13
C ILE A 81 2.82 3.05 14.34
N HIS A 82 3.79 3.11 15.26
CA HIS A 82 4.66 4.26 15.44
C HIS A 82 6.03 3.97 14.83
N GLY A 83 6.31 4.58 13.67
CA GLY A 83 7.55 4.31 12.93
C GLY A 83 7.61 2.88 12.41
N SER A 84 8.63 2.11 12.82
CA SER A 84 8.79 0.69 12.44
C SER A 84 8.33 -0.29 13.54
N GLN A 85 7.75 0.21 14.63
CA GLN A 85 7.39 -0.58 15.79
C GLN A 85 5.87 -0.71 15.91
N VAL A 86 5.41 -1.96 16.08
CA VAL A 86 4.01 -2.28 16.31
C VAL A 86 3.75 -2.26 17.82
N GLU A 87 2.83 -1.40 18.27
CA GLU A 87 2.27 -1.45 19.62
C GLU A 87 0.88 -2.09 19.58
N ASP A 88 0.71 -3.21 20.27
CA ASP A 88 -0.56 -3.89 20.44
C ASP A 88 -1.32 -3.30 21.63
N LYS A 89 -2.51 -2.74 21.38
CA LYS A 89 -3.43 -2.32 22.45
C LYS A 89 -4.52 -3.37 22.54
N GLY A 90 -4.30 -4.32 23.45
CA GLY A 90 -5.26 -5.38 23.80
C GLY A 90 -6.61 -4.86 24.29
#